data_AF-A0A482V9Y6-F1
#
_entry.id   AF-A0A482V9Y6-F1
#
_cell.length_a   1.000
_cell.length_b   1.000
_cell.length_c   1.000
_cell.angle_alpha   90.00
_cell.angle_beta   90.00
_cell.angle_gamma   90.00
#
_symmetry.space_group_name_H-M   'P 1'
#
loop_
_entity.id
_entity.type
_entity.pdbx_description
1 polymer ?
#
loop_
_entity_poly.entity_id
_entity_poly.type
_entity_poly.pdbx_seq_one_letter_code
_entity_poly.pdbx_strand_id
1 'polypeptide(L)'
;FDCGSGVGVVRSEETVLLNQWNHITLYRHRWDAWLQLNGGKHVQEECTADRCSRVPCQHGGKCLTSEDSAVCLCPLGFSGDLCEIRVDLQVPSFNGSSHLRYRGLGEEALTWLDFEITLKPTAPDGLILYNGHRGDGFGDFMALYLNDGFVEFGYDLGTGAGIATTQHRISLGEWHRVRVSRTGRLAILSVDNQLPSEVLSPGAFTQLSLPLNLYLGGVPNFGIVSPQVRVRTAFVGCVQMVRINGRTVPILAEALGGANVDNCPHPCIARPCGEDGECVPELDYFTCRDGSSAVLVVDNGPAVTRQSVEIPPMSVSRGENEGLYVGGMPNTSLLSLTRYKHGVKGCVADLVLNTDYRLQVINHSEVGHNVGECEV
;
A
#
# COMPACT_ATOMS: atom_id res chain seq x y z
N PHE A 1 14.81 23.50 -20.75
CA PHE A 1 15.50 24.47 -19.89
C PHE A 1 14.65 24.71 -18.66
N ASP A 2 15.29 25.00 -17.52
CA ASP A 2 14.59 25.26 -16.26
C ASP A 2 14.11 26.73 -16.23
N CYS A 3 12.83 26.90 -15.95
CA CYS A 3 12.13 28.18 -15.88
C CYS A 3 11.89 28.64 -14.43
N GLY A 4 12.47 27.98 -13.42
CA GLY A 4 12.27 28.28 -12.00
C GLY A 4 10.91 27.83 -11.44
N SER A 5 9.90 27.66 -12.29
CA SER A 5 8.58 27.07 -11.99
C SER A 5 8.26 25.86 -12.87
N GLY A 6 9.17 25.40 -13.72
CA GLY A 6 8.86 24.29 -14.62
C GLY A 6 9.94 24.07 -15.67
N VAL A 7 9.63 23.22 -16.66
CA VAL A 7 10.54 22.89 -17.77
C VAL A 7 9.98 23.47 -19.07
N GLY A 8 10.73 24.40 -19.67
CA GLY A 8 10.51 24.81 -21.06
C GLY A 8 11.22 23.88 -22.03
N VAL A 9 10.59 23.54 -23.16
CA VAL A 9 11.21 22.73 -24.23
C VAL A 9 11.18 23.54 -25.51
N VAL A 10 12.35 23.80 -26.09
CA VAL A 10 12.47 24.38 -27.43
C VAL A 10 12.91 23.30 -28.41
N ARG A 11 12.23 23.20 -29.54
CA ARG A 11 12.50 22.23 -30.62
C ARG A 11 12.72 22.98 -31.92
N SER A 12 13.77 22.64 -32.68
CA SER A 12 13.97 23.22 -34.00
C SER A 12 12.83 22.81 -34.95
N GLU A 13 12.36 23.74 -35.77
CA GLU A 13 11.47 23.42 -36.89
C GLU A 13 12.23 22.61 -37.95
N GLU A 14 13.50 22.94 -38.16
CA GLU A 14 14.37 22.25 -39.12
C GLU A 14 14.93 20.94 -38.54
N THR A 15 15.17 19.97 -39.42
CA THR A 15 15.83 18.71 -39.08
C THR A 15 17.34 18.84 -39.15
N VAL A 16 18.06 18.10 -38.30
CA VAL A 16 19.53 17.99 -38.39
C VAL A 16 19.96 17.28 -39.67
N LEU A 17 21.03 17.78 -40.29
CA LEU A 17 21.65 17.15 -41.46
C LEU A 17 22.51 15.98 -41.01
N LEU A 18 22.14 14.76 -41.42
CA LEU A 18 22.88 13.55 -41.07
C LEU A 18 24.21 13.50 -41.83
N ASN A 19 25.28 13.06 -41.16
CA ASN A 19 26.65 12.98 -41.69
C ASN A 19 27.25 14.31 -42.17
N GLN A 20 26.71 15.44 -41.70
CA GLN A 20 27.22 16.78 -41.99
C GLN A 20 27.35 17.59 -40.71
N TRP A 21 28.18 18.63 -40.74
CA TRP A 21 28.30 19.57 -39.63
C TRP A 21 27.04 20.42 -39.52
N ASN A 22 26.42 20.42 -38.34
CA ASN A 22 25.30 21.28 -38.00
C ASN A 22 25.77 22.38 -37.03
N HIS A 23 25.22 23.59 -37.18
CA HIS A 23 25.49 24.71 -36.28
C HIS A 23 24.24 25.01 -35.46
N ILE A 24 24.34 24.91 -34.14
CA ILE A 24 23.22 25.16 -33.22
C ILE A 24 23.55 26.40 -32.40
N THR A 25 22.69 27.41 -32.48
CA THR A 25 22.77 28.61 -31.64
C THR A 25 21.68 28.52 -30.58
N LEU A 26 22.09 28.63 -29.33
CA LEU A 26 21.20 28.64 -28.16
C LEU A 26 21.32 29.98 -27.46
N TYR A 27 20.19 30.51 -27.02
CA TYR A 27 20.14 31.69 -26.18
C TYR A 27 19.27 31.43 -24.96
N ARG A 28 19.72 31.96 -23.82
CA ARG A 28 19.01 31.85 -22.55
C ARG A 28 19.21 33.12 -21.74
N HIS A 29 18.12 33.78 -21.38
CA HIS A 29 18.14 34.90 -20.44
C HIS A 29 16.83 34.97 -19.64
N ARG A 30 16.89 34.92 -18.30
CA ARG A 30 15.75 34.96 -17.36
C ARG A 30 14.66 33.91 -17.55
N TRP A 31 13.60 34.17 -18.32
CA TRP A 31 12.51 33.21 -18.61
C TRP A 31 12.44 32.85 -20.10
N ASP A 32 13.28 33.52 -20.91
CA ASP A 32 13.33 33.36 -22.34
C ASP A 32 14.42 32.35 -22.70
N ALA A 33 14.08 31.44 -23.59
CA ALA A 33 15.04 30.65 -24.33
C ALA A 33 14.61 30.56 -25.78
N TRP A 34 15.58 30.57 -26.68
CA TRP A 34 15.34 30.24 -28.08
C TRP A 34 16.46 29.37 -28.63
N LEU A 35 16.11 28.64 -29.69
CA LEU A 35 17.01 27.76 -30.42
C LEU A 35 16.99 28.13 -31.90
N GLN A 36 18.15 28.08 -32.54
CA GLN A 36 18.30 28.18 -33.99
C GLN A 36 19.21 27.05 -34.50
N LEU A 37 18.75 26.34 -35.52
CA LEU A 37 19.53 25.28 -36.19
C LEU A 37 19.92 25.73 -37.60
N ASN A 38 21.21 25.63 -37.94
CA ASN A 38 21.79 25.88 -39.26
C ASN A 38 21.42 27.24 -39.89
N GLY A 39 21.25 28.28 -39.07
CA GLY A 39 20.83 29.61 -39.53
C GLY A 39 19.34 29.71 -39.90
N GLY A 40 18.54 28.68 -39.59
CA GLY A 40 17.09 28.65 -39.77
C GLY A 40 16.34 29.61 -38.85
N LYS A 41 15.02 29.42 -38.66
CA LYS A 41 14.24 30.32 -37.80
C LYS A 41 14.64 30.24 -36.33
N HIS A 42 14.52 31.38 -35.65
CA HIS A 42 14.57 31.43 -34.18
C HIS A 42 13.26 30.87 -33.63
N VAL A 43 13.33 29.72 -32.97
CA VAL A 43 12.18 29.13 -32.28
C VAL A 43 12.23 29.58 -30.84
N GLN A 44 11.30 30.46 -30.47
CA GLN A 44 11.10 30.96 -29.12
C GLN A 44 9.79 30.39 -28.56
N GLU A 45 9.85 29.82 -27.36
CA GLU A 45 8.69 29.35 -26.60
C GLU A 45 8.54 30.24 -25.37
N GLU A 46 7.34 30.77 -25.16
CA GLU A 46 7.00 31.50 -23.95
C GLU A 46 6.70 30.52 -22.81
N CYS A 47 7.15 30.83 -21.60
CA CYS A 47 6.81 30.04 -20.43
C CYS A 47 5.29 30.05 -20.23
N THR A 48 4.61 28.93 -20.47
CA THR A 48 3.23 28.76 -20.00
C THR A 48 3.26 28.85 -18.47
N ALA A 49 2.41 29.71 -17.89
CA ALA A 49 2.33 29.87 -16.45
C ALA A 49 2.11 28.49 -15.82
N ASP A 50 3.13 28.01 -15.12
CA ASP A 50 3.12 26.70 -14.50
C ASP A 50 1.87 26.55 -13.63
N ARG A 51 1.05 25.53 -13.90
CA ARG A 51 -0.19 25.28 -13.14
C ARG A 51 0.11 25.05 -11.65
N CYS A 52 1.33 24.63 -11.30
CA CYS A 52 1.80 24.51 -9.93
C CYS A 52 2.02 25.85 -9.21
N SER A 53 2.10 26.98 -9.93
CA SER A 53 2.08 28.32 -9.31
C SER A 53 0.80 28.61 -8.51
N ARG A 54 -0.31 27.93 -8.84
CA ARG A 54 -1.60 28.03 -8.13
C ARG A 54 -1.84 26.87 -7.16
N VAL A 55 -0.94 25.91 -7.08
CA VAL A 55 -1.04 24.70 -6.24
C VAL A 55 0.19 24.64 -5.33
N PRO A 56 0.24 25.45 -4.26
CA PRO A 56 1.40 25.52 -3.37
C PRO A 56 1.39 24.31 -2.42
N CYS A 57 2.00 23.20 -2.84
CA CYS A 57 2.16 22.03 -2.00
C CYS A 57 2.97 22.37 -0.72
N GLN A 58 2.40 22.06 0.43
CA GLN A 58 2.98 22.32 1.74
C GLN A 58 3.92 21.19 2.18
N HIS A 59 4.65 21.42 3.28
CA HIS A 59 5.50 20.42 3.95
C HIS A 59 6.54 19.71 3.05
N GLY A 60 6.98 20.38 1.99
CA GLY A 60 7.94 19.82 1.03
C GLY A 60 7.33 18.93 -0.04
N GLY A 61 5.99 18.95 -0.20
CA GLY A 61 5.29 18.28 -1.28
C GLY A 61 5.74 18.77 -2.65
N LYS A 62 5.77 17.85 -3.62
CA LYS A 62 6.18 18.15 -4.99
C LYS A 62 4.95 18.29 -5.87
N CYS A 63 4.79 19.43 -6.52
CA CYS A 63 3.72 19.60 -7.48
C CYS A 63 4.09 18.94 -8.83
N LEU A 64 3.14 18.20 -9.40
CA LEU A 64 3.20 17.68 -10.75
C LEU A 64 2.07 18.26 -11.59
N THR A 65 2.40 18.69 -12.80
CA THR A 65 1.41 19.09 -13.81
C THR A 65 1.07 17.89 -14.70
N SER A 66 -0.22 17.74 -14.99
CA SER A 66 -0.80 16.85 -16.00
C SER A 66 -1.46 17.71 -17.10
N GLU A 67 -1.99 17.09 -18.15
CA GLU A 67 -2.58 17.80 -19.30
C GLU A 67 -3.64 18.83 -18.88
N ASP A 68 -4.45 18.51 -17.86
CA ASP A 68 -5.53 19.37 -17.37
C ASP A 68 -5.46 19.79 -15.90
N SER A 69 -4.56 19.22 -15.10
CA SER A 69 -4.51 19.47 -13.65
C SER A 69 -3.11 19.66 -13.10
N ALA A 70 -3.01 20.17 -11.87
CA ALA A 70 -1.80 20.15 -11.06
C ALA A 70 -2.13 19.45 -9.74
N VAL A 71 -1.31 18.49 -9.33
CA VAL A 71 -1.55 17.63 -8.16
C VAL A 71 -0.29 17.58 -7.31
N CYS A 72 -0.46 17.62 -6.00
CA CYS A 72 0.65 17.46 -5.06
C CYS A 72 0.99 15.97 -4.84
N LEU A 73 2.30 15.69 -4.84
CA LEU A 73 2.87 14.48 -4.27
C LEU A 73 3.26 14.76 -2.83
N CYS A 74 2.46 14.28 -1.90
CA CYS A 74 2.64 14.51 -0.48
C CYS A 74 3.69 13.55 0.11
N PRO A 75 4.66 14.08 0.88
CA PRO A 75 5.65 13.24 1.54
C PRO A 75 5.00 12.40 2.65
N LEU A 76 5.72 11.38 3.12
CA LEU A 76 5.23 10.51 4.20
C LEU A 76 4.89 11.30 5.46
N GLY A 77 3.73 10.97 6.05
CA GLY A 77 3.17 11.67 7.20
C GLY A 77 2.32 12.90 6.86
N PHE A 78 2.09 13.17 5.57
CA PHE A 78 1.26 14.29 5.10
C PHE A 78 0.25 13.83 4.04
N SER A 79 -0.94 14.41 4.06
CA SER A 79 -2.05 14.16 3.13
C SER A 79 -2.83 15.46 2.86
N GLY A 80 -3.90 15.38 2.07
CA GLY A 80 -4.68 16.52 1.57
C GLY A 80 -4.21 17.00 0.19
N ASP A 81 -5.05 17.83 -0.46
CA ASP A 81 -4.81 18.28 -1.84
C ASP A 81 -3.52 19.12 -1.97
N LEU A 82 -3.14 19.83 -0.90
CA LEU A 82 -1.93 20.64 -0.80
C LEU A 82 -0.95 20.10 0.26
N CYS A 83 -1.09 18.84 0.70
CA CYS A 83 -0.24 18.25 1.74
C CYS A 83 -0.27 18.99 3.10
N GLU A 84 -1.39 19.64 3.41
CA GLU A 84 -1.59 20.45 4.61
C GLU A 84 -1.96 19.63 5.86
N ILE A 85 -2.46 18.41 5.67
CA ILE A 85 -2.93 17.53 6.74
C ILE A 85 -1.78 16.66 7.22
N ARG A 86 -1.54 16.61 8.53
CA ARG A 86 -0.60 15.67 9.15
C ARG A 86 -1.30 14.34 9.43
N VAL A 87 -0.63 13.24 9.09
CA VAL A 87 -1.16 11.89 9.27
C VAL A 87 -0.14 11.05 10.02
N ASP A 88 -0.60 10.37 11.07
CA ASP A 88 0.19 9.34 11.74
C ASP A 88 -0.10 7.99 11.09
N LEU A 89 0.84 7.51 10.27
CA LEU A 89 0.65 6.30 9.46
C LEU A 89 0.77 5.04 10.33
N GLN A 90 -0.22 4.16 10.22
CA GLN A 90 -0.30 2.88 10.93
C GLN A 90 -0.40 1.72 9.93
N VAL A 91 -1.44 1.71 9.09
CA VAL A 91 -1.64 0.73 8.02
C VAL A 91 -1.68 1.48 6.69
N PRO A 92 -0.65 1.36 5.83
CA PRO A 92 -0.56 2.17 4.63
C PRO A 92 -1.61 1.82 3.58
N SER A 93 -2.27 2.87 3.10
CA SER A 93 -3.18 2.91 1.95
C SER A 93 -2.48 3.52 0.74
N PHE A 94 -2.73 2.91 -0.42
CA PHE A 94 -2.23 3.33 -1.72
C PHE A 94 -3.43 3.70 -2.61
N ASN A 95 -3.33 4.83 -3.31
CA ASN A 95 -4.43 5.44 -4.05
C ASN A 95 -4.23 5.47 -5.57
N GLY A 96 -3.26 4.71 -6.10
CA GLY A 96 -2.93 4.71 -7.54
C GLY A 96 -1.97 5.83 -7.99
N SER A 97 -1.61 6.75 -7.09
CA SER A 97 -0.47 7.66 -7.26
C SER A 97 0.62 7.45 -6.19
N SER A 98 0.36 6.54 -5.25
CA SER A 98 1.20 6.28 -4.10
C SER A 98 2.39 5.37 -4.41
N HIS A 99 3.49 5.58 -3.70
CA HIS A 99 4.59 4.61 -3.68
C HIS A 99 5.43 4.78 -2.41
N LEU A 100 6.05 3.67 -1.97
CA LEU A 100 7.13 3.65 -0.98
C LEU A 100 8.41 3.15 -1.64
N ARG A 101 9.55 3.71 -1.21
CA ARG A 101 10.88 3.38 -1.73
C ARG A 101 11.75 2.80 -0.62
N TYR A 102 12.42 1.69 -0.90
CA TYR A 102 13.34 1.00 -0.02
C TYR A 102 14.69 0.79 -0.70
N ARG A 103 15.68 0.32 0.07
CA ARG A 103 16.92 -0.18 -0.51
C ARG A 103 16.60 -1.34 -1.45
N GLY A 104 17.32 -1.39 -2.57
CA GLY A 104 17.25 -2.51 -3.50
C GLY A 104 17.64 -3.82 -2.83
N LEU A 105 17.09 -4.93 -3.33
CA LEU A 105 17.47 -6.26 -2.85
C LEU A 105 18.93 -6.61 -3.21
N GLY A 106 19.53 -5.94 -4.19
CA GLY A 106 20.93 -6.13 -4.55
C GLY A 106 21.26 -7.59 -4.84
N GLU A 107 22.16 -8.17 -4.07
CA GLU A 107 22.57 -9.58 -4.16
C GLU A 107 21.83 -10.50 -3.18
N GLU A 108 20.95 -9.97 -2.30
CA GLU A 108 20.18 -10.78 -1.34
C GLU A 108 19.16 -11.69 -2.02
N ALA A 109 18.74 -11.36 -3.24
CA ALA A 109 17.82 -12.13 -4.07
C ALA A 109 18.51 -12.99 -5.15
N LEU A 110 19.85 -13.05 -5.14
CA LEU A 110 20.63 -13.53 -6.28
C LEU A 110 20.29 -14.98 -6.65
N THR A 111 20.34 -15.90 -5.70
CA THR A 111 20.10 -17.34 -5.96
C THR A 111 18.74 -17.82 -5.50
N TRP A 112 18.16 -17.18 -4.49
CA TRP A 112 16.84 -17.49 -3.96
C TRP A 112 16.15 -16.21 -3.47
N LEU A 113 14.82 -16.25 -3.39
CA LEU A 113 13.99 -15.19 -2.86
C LEU A 113 12.75 -15.83 -2.22
N ASP A 114 12.46 -15.50 -0.97
CA ASP A 114 11.18 -15.78 -0.32
C ASP A 114 10.49 -14.44 -0.04
N PHE A 115 9.23 -14.31 -0.43
CA PHE A 115 8.48 -13.07 -0.27
C PHE A 115 7.04 -13.37 0.12
N GLU A 116 6.54 -12.67 1.14
CA GLU A 116 5.15 -12.73 1.56
C GLU A 116 4.60 -11.31 1.73
N ILE A 117 3.38 -11.08 1.24
CA ILE A 117 2.67 -9.82 1.40
C ILE A 117 1.20 -10.07 1.76
N THR A 118 0.69 -9.28 2.71
CA THR A 118 -0.74 -9.23 3.03
C THR A 118 -1.31 -7.90 2.58
N LEU A 119 -2.29 -7.95 1.67
CA LEU A 119 -2.85 -6.79 0.99
C LEU A 119 -4.37 -6.87 0.85
N LYS A 120 -5.05 -5.73 0.74
CA LYS A 120 -6.48 -5.61 0.49
C LYS A 120 -6.71 -4.69 -0.73
N PRO A 121 -6.85 -5.26 -1.94
CA PRO A 121 -6.91 -4.48 -3.17
C PRO A 121 -8.33 -3.94 -3.40
N THR A 122 -8.45 -2.73 -3.93
CA THR A 122 -9.74 -2.14 -4.31
C THR A 122 -9.85 -1.85 -5.81
N ALA A 123 -8.77 -2.11 -6.56
CA ALA A 123 -8.75 -2.06 -8.02
C ALA A 123 -8.22 -3.38 -8.60
N PRO A 124 -8.72 -3.80 -9.80
CA PRO A 124 -8.31 -5.05 -10.44
C PRO A 124 -6.92 -4.99 -11.08
N ASP A 125 -6.37 -3.80 -11.31
CA ASP A 125 -5.08 -3.59 -11.97
C ASP A 125 -4.19 -2.69 -11.12
N GLY A 126 -2.91 -3.05 -10.99
CA GLY A 126 -1.94 -2.18 -10.32
C GLY A 126 -0.63 -2.87 -9.93
N LEU A 127 0.46 -2.13 -10.03
CA LEU A 127 1.79 -2.57 -9.63
C LEU A 127 1.92 -2.56 -8.10
N ILE A 128 2.08 -3.73 -7.50
CA ILE A 128 2.22 -3.89 -6.04
C ILE A 128 3.68 -3.76 -5.62
N LEU A 129 4.61 -4.39 -6.32
CA LEU A 129 6.03 -4.38 -5.96
C LEU A 129 6.89 -4.35 -7.23
N TYR A 130 7.99 -3.59 -7.22
CA TYR A 130 8.94 -3.58 -8.32
C TYR A 130 10.39 -3.33 -7.87
N ASN A 131 11.32 -4.13 -8.38
CA ASN A 131 12.75 -3.85 -8.31
C ASN A 131 13.36 -4.16 -9.68
N GLY A 132 14.18 -3.27 -10.21
CA GLY A 132 14.86 -3.46 -11.50
C GLY A 132 16.39 -3.38 -11.40
N HIS A 133 17.04 -3.70 -12.51
CA HIS A 133 18.49 -3.57 -12.68
C HIS A 133 18.92 -2.20 -13.19
N ARG A 134 18.16 -1.60 -14.12
CA ARG A 134 18.49 -0.33 -14.76
C ARG A 134 17.28 0.60 -14.83
N GLY A 135 17.56 1.91 -14.84
CA GLY A 135 16.53 2.96 -14.79
C GLY A 135 15.72 3.13 -16.08
N ASP A 136 16.07 2.40 -17.14
CA ASP A 136 15.35 2.36 -18.43
C ASP A 136 14.40 1.16 -18.55
N GLY A 137 14.23 0.38 -17.47
CA GLY A 137 13.36 -0.79 -17.43
C GLY A 137 13.96 -2.05 -18.09
N PHE A 138 15.21 -2.00 -18.57
CA PHE A 138 15.88 -3.14 -19.18
C PHE A 138 16.79 -3.90 -18.20
N GLY A 139 17.00 -5.18 -18.51
CA GLY A 139 17.78 -6.10 -17.68
C GLY A 139 16.91 -6.82 -16.65
N ASP A 140 17.57 -7.40 -15.66
CA ASP A 140 16.90 -8.16 -14.61
C ASP A 140 15.85 -7.31 -13.88
N PHE A 141 14.73 -7.94 -13.54
CA PHE A 141 13.71 -7.32 -12.70
C PHE A 141 12.93 -8.38 -11.93
N MET A 142 12.21 -7.92 -10.92
CA MET A 142 11.08 -8.64 -10.36
C MET A 142 9.90 -7.69 -10.16
N ALA A 143 8.70 -8.20 -10.33
CA ALA A 143 7.47 -7.46 -10.16
C ALA A 143 6.37 -8.36 -9.60
N LEU A 144 5.61 -7.83 -8.63
CA LEU A 144 4.31 -8.37 -8.24
C LEU A 144 3.25 -7.36 -8.62
N TYR A 145 2.18 -7.80 -9.28
CA TYR A 145 1.13 -6.89 -9.75
C TYR A 145 -0.21 -7.61 -9.92
N LEU A 146 -1.27 -6.82 -9.95
CA LEU A 146 -2.61 -7.25 -10.35
C LEU A 146 -2.82 -6.90 -11.81
N ASN A 147 -3.39 -7.85 -12.56
CA ASN A 147 -3.79 -7.68 -13.95
C ASN A 147 -5.17 -8.33 -14.11
N ASP A 148 -6.21 -7.52 -14.31
CA ASP A 148 -7.59 -7.96 -14.42
C ASP A 148 -8.03 -8.85 -13.22
N GLY A 149 -7.56 -8.52 -12.01
CA GLY A 149 -7.84 -9.24 -10.77
C GLY A 149 -7.03 -10.53 -10.58
N PHE A 150 -6.19 -10.94 -11.54
CA PHE A 150 -5.23 -12.02 -11.35
C PHE A 150 -3.95 -11.48 -10.70
N VAL A 151 -3.39 -12.24 -9.76
CA VAL A 151 -2.08 -11.91 -9.18
C VAL A 151 -1.00 -12.48 -10.08
N GLU A 152 -0.03 -11.65 -10.45
CA GLU A 152 1.07 -12.01 -11.33
C GLU A 152 2.41 -11.69 -10.70
N PHE A 153 3.29 -12.69 -10.68
CA PHE A 153 4.68 -12.54 -10.31
C PHE A 153 5.56 -12.71 -11.56
N GLY A 154 6.19 -11.63 -12.00
CA GLY A 154 7.10 -11.62 -13.14
C GLY A 154 8.53 -11.38 -12.70
N TYR A 155 9.49 -12.09 -13.31
CA TYR A 155 10.91 -11.88 -13.08
C TYR A 155 11.73 -12.24 -14.32
N ASP A 156 12.84 -11.54 -14.53
CA ASP A 156 13.80 -11.78 -15.62
C ASP A 156 15.20 -11.92 -15.05
N LEU A 157 15.94 -12.90 -15.56
CA LEU A 157 17.30 -13.26 -15.15
C LEU A 157 18.34 -12.96 -16.25
N GLY A 158 17.94 -12.17 -17.25
CA GLY A 158 18.77 -11.71 -18.37
C GLY A 158 18.46 -12.37 -19.72
N THR A 159 17.58 -13.37 -19.76
CA THR A 159 17.23 -14.12 -20.99
C THR A 159 15.74 -14.16 -21.29
N GLY A 160 14.94 -13.33 -20.61
CA GLY A 160 13.50 -13.25 -20.77
C GLY A 160 12.78 -13.54 -19.46
N ALA A 161 11.55 -13.02 -19.38
CA ALA A 161 10.75 -13.09 -18.16
C ALA A 161 10.01 -14.44 -18.03
N GLY A 162 10.07 -15.01 -16.83
CA GLY A 162 9.06 -15.97 -16.35
C GLY A 162 7.92 -15.20 -15.67
N ILE A 163 6.67 -15.56 -15.94
CA ILE A 163 5.49 -14.95 -15.32
C ILE A 163 4.61 -16.07 -14.75
N ALA A 164 4.47 -16.10 -13.43
CA ALA A 164 3.50 -16.94 -12.73
C ALA A 164 2.20 -16.14 -12.54
N THR A 165 1.05 -16.76 -12.80
CA THR A 165 -0.27 -16.12 -12.74
C THR A 165 -1.22 -17.02 -11.97
N THR A 166 -2.02 -16.47 -11.07
CA THR A 166 -3.06 -17.25 -10.36
C THR A 166 -4.09 -17.85 -11.32
N GLN A 167 -4.69 -18.99 -10.96
CA GLN A 167 -5.73 -19.62 -11.78
C GLN A 167 -7.06 -18.85 -11.72
N HIS A 168 -7.31 -18.19 -10.59
CA HIS A 168 -8.51 -17.42 -10.34
C HIS A 168 -8.17 -16.01 -9.90
N ARG A 169 -9.14 -15.12 -10.15
CA ARG A 169 -9.09 -13.73 -9.69
C ARG A 169 -9.22 -13.70 -8.17
N ILE A 170 -8.54 -12.76 -7.54
CA ILE A 170 -8.76 -12.46 -6.12
C ILE A 170 -9.97 -11.54 -5.97
N SER A 171 -10.60 -11.57 -4.81
CA SER A 171 -11.71 -10.68 -4.46
C SER A 171 -11.19 -9.26 -4.18
N LEU A 172 -11.93 -8.25 -4.63
CA LEU A 172 -11.63 -6.86 -4.27
C LEU A 172 -12.31 -6.53 -2.94
N GLY A 173 -11.68 -5.68 -2.13
CA GLY A 173 -12.17 -5.28 -0.81
C GLY A 173 -11.91 -6.30 0.30
N GLU A 174 -11.22 -7.39 0.01
CA GLU A 174 -10.90 -8.47 0.96
C GLU A 174 -9.39 -8.61 1.17
N TRP A 175 -8.99 -9.12 2.33
CA TRP A 175 -7.58 -9.39 2.60
C TRP A 175 -7.09 -10.66 1.92
N HIS A 176 -5.93 -10.54 1.28
CA HIS A 176 -5.25 -11.63 0.59
C HIS A 176 -3.81 -11.76 1.08
N ARG A 177 -3.36 -13.00 1.23
CA ARG A 177 -1.98 -13.34 1.53
C ARG A 177 -1.32 -13.96 0.29
N VAL A 178 -0.38 -13.23 -0.28
CA VAL A 178 0.39 -13.63 -1.45
C VAL A 178 1.77 -14.08 -1.01
N ARG A 179 2.19 -15.26 -1.45
CA ARG A 179 3.52 -15.83 -1.22
C ARG A 179 4.20 -16.13 -2.54
N VAL A 180 5.46 -15.75 -2.64
CA VAL A 180 6.33 -16.03 -3.78
C VAL A 180 7.60 -16.68 -3.26
N SER A 181 7.96 -17.81 -3.84
CA SER A 181 9.25 -18.47 -3.62
C SER A 181 9.95 -18.63 -4.96
N ARG A 182 11.18 -18.14 -5.07
CA ARG A 182 12.03 -18.32 -6.26
C ARG A 182 13.32 -19.00 -5.86
N THR A 183 13.69 -20.09 -6.54
CA THR A 183 15.01 -20.72 -6.41
C THR A 183 15.59 -20.96 -7.79
N GLY A 184 16.71 -20.29 -8.09
CA GLY A 184 17.27 -20.23 -9.44
C GLY A 184 16.23 -19.75 -10.46
N ARG A 185 15.92 -20.59 -11.45
CA ARG A 185 14.93 -20.29 -12.50
C ARG A 185 13.49 -20.58 -12.11
N LEU A 186 13.23 -21.36 -11.08
CA LEU A 186 11.87 -21.78 -10.70
C LEU A 186 11.27 -20.74 -9.76
N ALA A 187 10.09 -20.23 -10.10
CA ALA A 187 9.26 -19.45 -9.19
C ALA A 187 7.92 -20.14 -8.96
N ILE A 188 7.43 -20.00 -7.72
CA ILE A 188 6.16 -20.53 -7.26
C ILE A 188 5.39 -19.36 -6.64
N LEU A 189 4.20 -19.08 -7.17
CA LEU A 189 3.25 -18.09 -6.68
C LEU A 189 2.09 -18.82 -5.99
N SER A 190 1.78 -18.47 -4.75
CA SER A 190 0.64 -18.98 -3.99
C SER A 190 -0.16 -17.82 -3.43
N VAL A 191 -1.48 -17.86 -3.56
CA VAL A 191 -2.38 -16.82 -3.04
C VAL A 191 -3.48 -17.49 -2.23
N ASP A 192 -3.56 -17.15 -0.94
CA ASP A 192 -4.48 -17.74 0.02
C ASP A 192 -4.44 -19.28 -0.01
N ASN A 193 -5.56 -19.91 -0.37
CA ASN A 193 -5.75 -21.35 -0.50
C ASN A 193 -5.87 -21.79 -1.98
N GLN A 194 -5.55 -20.92 -2.94
CA GLN A 194 -5.54 -21.30 -4.35
C GLN A 194 -4.41 -22.29 -4.65
N LEU A 195 -4.56 -23.08 -5.72
CA LEU A 195 -3.49 -23.95 -6.20
C LEU A 195 -2.26 -23.10 -6.60
N PRO A 196 -1.05 -23.48 -6.16
CA PRO A 196 0.16 -22.78 -6.54
C PRO A 196 0.37 -22.76 -8.07
N SER A 197 0.84 -21.63 -8.58
CA SER A 197 1.29 -21.48 -9.96
C SER A 197 2.81 -21.57 -10.01
N GLU A 198 3.34 -22.41 -10.87
CA GLU A 198 4.79 -22.58 -11.07
C GLU A 198 5.21 -22.08 -12.45
N VAL A 199 6.38 -21.47 -12.54
CA VAL A 199 6.96 -21.03 -13.82
C VAL A 199 8.48 -21.15 -13.77
N LEU A 200 9.08 -21.45 -14.93
CA LEU A 200 10.52 -21.38 -15.14
C LEU A 200 10.84 -20.17 -16.05
N SER A 201 11.84 -19.38 -15.68
CA SER A 201 12.37 -18.38 -16.59
C SER A 201 13.10 -19.05 -17.77
N PRO A 202 13.03 -18.48 -18.99
CA PRO A 202 13.75 -18.98 -20.15
C PRO A 202 15.26 -18.84 -19.99
N GLY A 203 16.02 -19.58 -20.82
CA GLY A 203 17.48 -19.54 -20.85
C GLY A 203 18.14 -20.27 -19.66
N ALA A 204 19.46 -20.09 -19.49
CA ALA A 204 20.26 -20.85 -18.51
C ALA A 204 20.64 -20.04 -17.26
N PHE A 205 20.40 -18.73 -17.25
CA PHE A 205 20.76 -17.87 -16.12
C PHE A 205 19.85 -18.12 -14.92
N THR A 206 20.44 -18.08 -13.73
CA THR A 206 19.79 -18.38 -12.45
C THR A 206 19.91 -17.23 -11.45
N GLN A 207 20.73 -16.23 -11.76
CA GLN A 207 21.03 -15.12 -10.87
C GLN A 207 20.10 -13.94 -11.15
N LEU A 208 19.62 -13.28 -10.10
CA LEU A 208 18.78 -12.07 -10.17
C LEU A 208 19.51 -10.90 -9.52
N SER A 209 19.99 -9.95 -10.32
CA SER A 209 20.73 -8.78 -9.83
C SER A 209 19.87 -7.53 -9.82
N LEU A 210 19.59 -6.99 -8.62
CA LEU A 210 18.60 -5.91 -8.42
C LEU A 210 19.18 -4.67 -7.71
N PRO A 211 20.13 -3.93 -8.32
CA PRO A 211 20.81 -2.79 -7.70
C PRO A 211 19.93 -1.54 -7.52
N LEU A 212 18.82 -1.38 -8.24
CA LEU A 212 17.94 -0.22 -8.03
C LEU A 212 17.11 -0.36 -6.75
N ASN A 213 16.50 0.73 -6.31
CA ASN A 213 15.58 0.72 -5.19
C ASN A 213 14.39 -0.23 -5.42
N LEU A 214 13.96 -0.88 -4.34
CA LEU A 214 12.71 -1.62 -4.27
C LEU A 214 11.56 -0.63 -4.06
N TYR A 215 10.49 -0.77 -4.82
CA TYR A 215 9.30 0.03 -4.70
C TYR A 215 8.09 -0.80 -4.32
N LEU A 216 7.25 -0.26 -3.43
CA LEU A 216 5.98 -0.85 -2.98
C LEU A 216 4.82 0.09 -3.32
N GLY A 217 3.73 -0.48 -3.82
CA GLY A 217 2.47 0.16 -4.17
C GLY A 217 2.46 0.98 -5.46
N GLY A 218 3.62 1.25 -6.05
CA GLY A 218 3.75 2.02 -7.29
C GLY A 218 5.19 2.43 -7.52
N VAL A 219 5.45 3.22 -8.56
CA VAL A 219 6.78 3.78 -8.86
C VAL A 219 6.66 5.28 -9.16
N PRO A 220 7.72 6.08 -8.97
CA PRO A 220 7.69 7.52 -9.29
C PRO A 220 7.53 7.82 -10.78
N ASN A 221 7.95 6.89 -11.65
CA ASN A 221 7.78 6.98 -13.10
C ASN A 221 7.73 5.57 -13.69
N PHE A 222 6.70 5.24 -14.46
CA PHE A 222 6.52 3.93 -15.08
C PHE A 222 7.51 3.63 -16.22
N GLY A 223 8.28 4.61 -16.69
CA GLY A 223 9.38 4.39 -17.62
C GLY A 223 10.53 3.54 -17.05
N ILE A 224 10.60 3.37 -15.73
CA ILE A 224 11.57 2.47 -15.08
C ILE A 224 11.09 1.01 -15.04
N VAL A 225 9.81 0.75 -15.34
CA VAL A 225 9.20 -0.57 -15.22
C VAL A 225 9.42 -1.34 -16.51
N SER A 226 9.82 -2.61 -16.39
CA SER A 226 10.08 -3.45 -17.56
C SER A 226 8.87 -3.51 -18.49
N PRO A 227 9.08 -3.43 -19.83
CA PRO A 227 8.03 -3.64 -20.82
C PRO A 227 7.27 -4.97 -20.66
N GLN A 228 7.88 -5.99 -20.05
CA GLN A 228 7.30 -7.31 -19.83
C GLN A 228 6.26 -7.36 -18.70
N VAL A 229 6.20 -6.34 -17.83
CA VAL A 229 5.11 -6.18 -16.86
C VAL A 229 3.86 -5.70 -17.61
N ARG A 230 2.69 -6.29 -17.38
CA ARG A 230 1.48 -5.96 -18.17
C ARG A 230 0.76 -4.68 -17.76
N VAL A 231 1.00 -4.19 -16.55
CA VAL A 231 0.31 -3.00 -16.02
C VAL A 231 1.20 -1.75 -15.98
N ARG A 232 0.57 -0.58 -16.13
CA ARG A 232 1.20 0.75 -16.04
C ARG A 232 0.51 1.66 -15.04
N THR A 233 -0.28 1.08 -14.15
CA THR A 233 -0.97 1.75 -13.05
C THR A 233 -0.35 1.32 -11.73
N ALA A 234 -0.38 2.20 -10.73
CA ALA A 234 0.04 1.86 -9.38
C ALA A 234 -1.09 1.13 -8.63
N PHE A 235 -0.74 0.43 -7.56
CA PHE A 235 -1.67 -0.30 -6.72
C PHE A 235 -2.67 0.66 -6.02
N VAL A 236 -3.91 0.19 -5.88
CA VAL A 236 -4.95 0.85 -5.10
C VAL A 236 -5.46 -0.14 -4.05
N GLY A 237 -5.29 0.19 -2.78
CA GLY A 237 -5.67 -0.66 -1.66
C GLY A 237 -4.73 -0.55 -0.47
N CYS A 238 -4.84 -1.51 0.45
CA CYS A 238 -4.05 -1.57 1.68
C CYS A 238 -2.91 -2.58 1.58
N VAL A 239 -1.79 -2.29 2.26
CA VAL A 239 -0.75 -3.28 2.53
C VAL A 239 -0.48 -3.30 4.03
N GLN A 240 -0.66 -4.45 4.68
CA GLN A 240 -0.51 -4.57 6.13
C GLN A 240 0.84 -5.17 6.53
N MET A 241 1.37 -6.10 5.73
CA MET A 241 2.60 -6.82 6.08
C MET A 241 3.37 -7.18 4.83
N VAL A 242 4.69 -7.02 4.91
CA VAL A 242 5.67 -7.45 3.90
C VAL A 242 6.77 -8.23 4.61
N ARG A 243 7.08 -9.42 4.11
CA ARG A 243 8.19 -10.25 4.58
C ARG A 243 9.08 -10.61 3.41
N ILE A 244 10.39 -10.41 3.56
CA ILE A 244 11.39 -10.72 2.54
C ILE A 244 12.44 -11.61 3.20
N ASN A 245 12.69 -12.79 2.62
CA ASN A 245 13.70 -13.74 3.09
C ASN A 245 13.54 -14.09 4.59
N GLY A 246 12.30 -14.24 5.04
CA GLY A 246 11.93 -14.53 6.44
C GLY A 246 11.92 -13.33 7.38
N ARG A 247 12.39 -12.15 6.96
CA ARG A 247 12.40 -10.91 7.74
C ARG A 247 11.18 -10.06 7.46
N THR A 248 10.42 -9.73 8.49
CA THR A 248 9.31 -8.75 8.39
C THR A 248 9.91 -7.36 8.19
N VAL A 249 9.45 -6.66 7.15
CA VAL A 249 9.87 -5.29 6.82
C VAL A 249 8.96 -4.33 7.58
N PRO A 250 9.50 -3.47 8.48
CA PRO A 250 8.79 -2.33 9.04
C PRO A 250 8.46 -1.33 7.93
N ILE A 251 7.30 -1.50 7.28
CA ILE A 251 6.93 -0.82 6.02
C ILE A 251 7.15 0.70 6.12
N LEU A 252 6.71 1.34 7.20
CA LEU A 252 6.81 2.78 7.36
C LEU A 252 8.18 3.22 7.90
N ALA A 253 8.73 2.52 8.89
CA ALA A 253 9.96 2.91 9.56
C ALA A 253 11.23 2.73 8.70
N GLU A 254 11.22 1.79 7.74
CA GLU A 254 12.37 1.54 6.85
C GLU A 254 12.25 2.17 5.47
N ALA A 255 11.14 2.87 5.20
CA ALA A 255 10.98 3.57 3.94
C ALA A 255 12.04 4.70 3.81
N LEU A 256 12.78 4.70 2.72
CA LEU A 256 13.71 5.77 2.34
C LEU A 256 12.98 7.01 1.77
N GLY A 257 11.66 6.96 1.70
CA GLY A 257 10.79 7.98 1.13
C GLY A 257 9.58 7.36 0.44
N GLY A 258 8.63 8.21 0.06
CA GLY A 258 7.43 7.83 -0.64
C GLY A 258 6.56 9.04 -0.93
N ALA A 259 5.49 8.82 -1.67
CA ALA A 259 4.50 9.84 -1.99
C ALA A 259 3.09 9.30 -1.82
N ASN A 260 2.17 10.18 -1.40
CA ASN A 260 0.71 9.95 -1.38
C ASN A 260 0.27 8.70 -0.62
N VAL A 261 1.00 8.29 0.42
CA VAL A 261 0.62 7.16 1.27
C VAL A 261 -0.22 7.69 2.43
N ASP A 262 -1.42 7.15 2.59
CA ASP A 262 -2.35 7.51 3.67
C ASP A 262 -2.61 6.29 4.57
N ASN A 263 -3.55 6.39 5.51
CA ASN A 263 -4.02 5.28 6.31
C ASN A 263 -5.19 4.54 5.66
N CYS A 264 -5.15 3.22 5.76
CA CYS A 264 -6.29 2.38 5.46
C CYS A 264 -7.31 2.41 6.59
N PRO A 265 -8.62 2.35 6.28
CA PRO A 265 -9.66 2.16 7.30
C PRO A 265 -9.36 0.92 8.15
N HIS A 266 -8.85 1.13 9.35
CA HIS A 266 -8.36 0.07 10.24
C HIS A 266 -8.40 0.56 11.71
N PRO A 267 -8.78 -0.30 12.68
CA PRO A 267 -8.88 0.09 14.09
C PRO A 267 -7.62 0.73 14.69
N CYS A 268 -6.42 0.32 14.27
CA CYS A 268 -5.17 0.88 14.78
C CYS A 268 -5.01 2.40 14.55
N ILE A 269 -5.73 3.02 13.59
CA ILE A 269 -5.66 4.49 13.41
C ILE A 269 -6.12 5.23 14.67
N ALA A 270 -7.12 4.69 15.37
CA ALA A 270 -7.65 5.29 16.60
C ALA A 270 -6.70 5.10 17.82
N ARG A 271 -5.52 4.51 17.63
CA ARG A 271 -4.56 4.18 18.69
C ARG A 271 -5.22 3.46 19.89
N PRO A 272 -5.89 2.32 19.67
CA PRO A 272 -6.71 1.65 20.68
C PRO A 272 -5.90 1.07 21.86
N CYS A 273 -4.57 0.99 21.73
CA CYS A 273 -3.67 0.42 22.72
C CYS A 273 -3.14 1.43 23.75
N GLY A 274 -3.59 2.68 23.71
CA GLY A 274 -3.06 3.77 24.54
C GLY A 274 -1.73 4.32 24.01
N GLU A 275 -1.09 5.21 24.77
CA GLU A 275 0.15 5.87 24.33
C GLU A 275 1.37 4.93 24.33
N ASP A 276 1.40 3.96 25.25
CA ASP A 276 2.54 3.06 25.45
C ASP A 276 2.37 1.68 24.77
N GLY A 277 1.16 1.34 24.35
CA GLY A 277 0.87 0.04 23.74
C GLY A 277 1.07 0.02 22.23
N GLU A 278 1.73 -1.00 21.72
CA GLU A 278 1.92 -1.18 20.26
C GLU A 278 0.67 -1.83 19.66
N CYS A 279 -0.03 -1.12 18.77
CA CYS A 279 -1.11 -1.71 17.98
C CYS A 279 -0.53 -2.58 16.86
N VAL A 280 -0.80 -3.87 16.92
CA VAL A 280 -0.39 -4.86 15.92
C VAL A 280 -1.61 -5.16 15.05
N PRO A 281 -1.64 -4.68 13.80
CA PRO A 281 -2.78 -4.90 12.91
C PRO A 281 -2.82 -6.35 12.40
N GLU A 282 -4.00 -6.97 12.43
CA GLU A 282 -4.27 -8.36 12.03
C GLU A 282 -5.52 -8.42 11.15
N LEU A 283 -5.34 -8.31 9.84
CA LEU A 283 -6.42 -8.17 8.85
C LEU A 283 -7.33 -6.99 9.20
N ASP A 284 -8.60 -7.21 9.51
CA ASP A 284 -9.54 -6.17 9.95
C ASP A 284 -9.57 -5.97 11.48
N TYR A 285 -8.77 -6.75 12.22
CA TYR A 285 -8.67 -6.73 13.68
C TYR A 285 -7.29 -6.20 14.13
N PHE A 286 -7.08 -6.13 15.44
CA PHE A 286 -5.81 -5.77 16.01
C PHE A 286 -5.57 -6.52 17.33
N THR A 287 -4.31 -6.69 17.66
CA THR A 287 -3.85 -7.06 19.00
C THR A 287 -2.99 -5.92 19.54
N CYS A 288 -2.91 -5.75 20.87
CA CYS A 288 -1.92 -4.83 21.43
C CYS A 288 -0.79 -5.63 22.06
N ARG A 289 0.43 -5.39 21.59
CA ARG A 289 1.64 -5.92 22.21
C ARG A 289 2.03 -5.00 23.38
N ASP A 290 2.42 -5.63 24.48
CA ASP A 290 2.79 -4.98 25.74
C ASP A 290 1.65 -4.25 26.48
N GLY A 291 0.58 -5.00 26.77
CA GLY A 291 -0.31 -4.68 27.90
C GLY A 291 -1.64 -4.00 27.53
N SER A 292 -2.40 -4.57 26.58
CA SER A 292 -3.79 -4.17 26.40
C SER A 292 -4.61 -4.52 27.63
N SER A 293 -4.92 -3.47 28.35
CA SER A 293 -5.87 -3.44 29.43
C SER A 293 -7.23 -3.01 28.87
N ALA A 294 -8.19 -3.92 28.75
CA ALA A 294 -9.58 -3.56 28.44
C ALA A 294 -10.16 -2.76 29.61
N VAL A 295 -10.62 -1.54 29.35
CA VAL A 295 -11.27 -0.69 30.35
C VAL A 295 -12.78 -0.74 30.14
N LEU A 296 -13.51 -1.24 31.12
CA LEU A 296 -14.97 -1.20 31.17
C LEU A 296 -15.40 -0.10 32.14
N VAL A 297 -16.18 0.86 31.65
CA VAL A 297 -16.87 1.87 32.46
C VAL A 297 -18.37 1.63 32.31
N VAL A 298 -19.09 1.47 33.42
CA VAL A 298 -20.54 1.32 33.45
C VAL A 298 -21.13 2.52 34.17
N ASP A 299 -22.08 3.21 33.53
CA ASP A 299 -22.84 4.34 34.10
C ASP A 299 -21.99 5.46 34.74
N ASN A 300 -20.86 5.83 34.10
CA ASN A 300 -19.87 6.77 34.65
C ASN A 300 -19.27 6.36 36.00
N GLY A 301 -19.36 5.07 36.35
CA GLY A 301 -18.73 4.49 37.52
C GLY A 301 -17.21 4.36 37.41
N PRO A 302 -16.55 3.78 38.42
CA PRO A 302 -15.11 3.55 38.40
C PRO A 302 -14.73 2.60 37.24
N ALA A 303 -13.67 2.98 36.52
CA ALA A 303 -13.11 2.18 35.44
C ALA A 303 -12.59 0.83 35.95
N VAL A 304 -13.06 -0.27 35.35
CA VAL A 304 -12.54 -1.62 35.61
C VAL A 304 -11.60 -2.00 34.49
N THR A 305 -10.32 -2.13 34.84
CA THR A 305 -9.24 -2.42 33.91
C THR A 305 -8.86 -3.90 33.97
N ARG A 306 -8.86 -4.60 32.83
CA ARG A 306 -8.45 -6.01 32.74
C ARG A 306 -7.44 -6.21 31.63
N GLN A 307 -6.27 -6.72 31.98
CA GLN A 307 -5.27 -7.14 30.99
C GLN A 307 -5.76 -8.36 30.22
N SER A 308 -5.50 -8.39 28.91
CA SER A 308 -5.63 -9.60 28.11
C SER A 308 -4.77 -10.70 28.72
N VAL A 309 -5.41 -11.82 29.08
CA VAL A 309 -4.71 -13.07 29.42
C VAL A 309 -4.66 -13.86 28.12
N GLU A 310 -3.47 -14.32 27.71
CA GLU A 310 -3.33 -15.28 26.62
C GLU A 310 -4.23 -16.49 26.90
N ILE A 311 -5.34 -16.62 26.17
CA ILE A 311 -6.11 -17.87 26.15
C ILE A 311 -5.39 -18.75 25.14
N PRO A 312 -4.84 -19.92 25.53
CA PRO A 312 -4.22 -20.83 24.57
C PRO A 312 -5.25 -21.19 23.50
N PRO A 313 -4.82 -21.42 22.24
CA PRO A 313 -5.74 -21.67 21.14
C PRO A 313 -6.52 -22.94 21.45
N MET A 314 -7.75 -22.77 21.96
CA MET A 314 -8.72 -23.84 21.87
C MET A 314 -9.01 -23.99 20.39
N SER A 315 -8.81 -25.20 19.89
CA SER A 315 -9.22 -25.64 18.56
C SER A 315 -10.72 -25.43 18.40
N VAL A 316 -11.13 -24.23 18.00
CA VAL A 316 -12.52 -23.96 17.63
C VAL A 316 -12.65 -24.31 16.16
N SER A 317 -13.20 -25.49 15.90
CA SER A 317 -13.81 -25.81 14.62
C SER A 317 -14.70 -24.65 14.20
N ARG A 318 -14.53 -24.13 12.97
CA ARG A 318 -15.45 -23.18 12.32
C ARG A 318 -16.90 -23.51 12.72
N GLY A 319 -17.50 -22.67 13.55
CA GLY A 319 -18.82 -22.91 14.13
C GLY A 319 -19.36 -21.65 14.79
N GLU A 320 -20.21 -20.93 14.04
CA GLU A 320 -21.34 -20.09 14.48
C GLU A 320 -21.16 -18.99 15.56
N ASN A 321 -19.98 -18.77 16.14
CA ASN A 321 -19.78 -17.88 17.29
C ASN A 321 -18.74 -16.75 17.07
N GLU A 322 -18.74 -16.10 15.91
CA GLU A 322 -17.82 -14.99 15.58
C GLU A 322 -18.44 -13.59 15.77
N GLY A 323 -19.28 -13.41 16.79
CA GLY A 323 -19.99 -12.14 17.05
C GLY A 323 -19.69 -11.48 18.40
N LEU A 324 -19.87 -10.16 18.49
CA LEU A 324 -19.94 -9.43 19.76
C LEU A 324 -21.32 -9.64 20.38
N TYR A 325 -21.36 -10.29 21.54
CA TYR A 325 -22.60 -10.51 22.29
C TYR A 325 -22.77 -9.46 23.38
N VAL A 326 -23.88 -8.74 23.36
CA VAL A 326 -24.25 -7.74 24.36
C VAL A 326 -25.37 -8.28 25.24
N GLY A 327 -25.19 -8.26 26.55
CA GLY A 327 -26.18 -8.75 27.52
C GLY A 327 -26.17 -10.27 27.74
N GLY A 328 -25.44 -11.07 26.96
CA GLY A 328 -25.26 -12.52 27.17
C GLY A 328 -24.99 -13.26 25.86
N MET A 329 -24.48 -14.50 25.93
CA MET A 329 -24.15 -15.30 24.73
C MET A 329 -24.76 -16.71 24.78
N PRO A 330 -24.97 -17.39 23.64
CA PRO A 330 -25.38 -18.80 23.63
C PRO A 330 -24.46 -19.65 24.49
N ASN A 331 -25.01 -20.54 25.31
CA ASN A 331 -24.24 -21.37 26.23
C ASN A 331 -23.28 -20.56 27.15
N THR A 332 -23.73 -19.42 27.69
CA THR A 332 -22.94 -18.52 28.56
C THR A 332 -22.16 -19.30 29.65
N SER A 333 -22.78 -20.31 30.27
CA SER A 333 -22.11 -21.14 31.29
C SER A 333 -20.93 -21.94 30.74
N LEU A 334 -21.03 -22.49 29.52
CA LEU A 334 -19.97 -23.28 28.92
C LEU A 334 -18.80 -22.39 28.51
N LEU A 335 -19.10 -21.32 27.76
CA LEU A 335 -18.09 -20.42 27.19
C LEU A 335 -17.42 -19.53 28.25
N SER A 336 -18.09 -19.26 29.37
CA SER A 336 -17.48 -18.56 30.51
C SER A 336 -16.79 -19.49 31.51
N LEU A 337 -16.62 -20.79 31.20
CA LEU A 337 -16.06 -21.79 32.11
C LEU A 337 -16.77 -21.78 33.47
N THR A 338 -18.10 -21.76 33.45
CA THR A 338 -19.03 -21.71 34.59
C THR A 338 -18.98 -20.44 35.44
N ARG A 339 -18.20 -19.42 35.03
CA ARG A 339 -18.10 -18.15 35.74
C ARG A 339 -19.41 -17.37 35.74
N TYR A 340 -20.14 -17.40 34.64
CA TYR A 340 -21.43 -16.73 34.50
C TYR A 340 -22.49 -17.75 34.10
N LYS A 341 -23.58 -17.80 34.88
CA LYS A 341 -24.69 -18.72 34.61
C LYS A 341 -25.80 -18.09 33.77
N HIS A 342 -25.89 -16.76 33.78
CA HIS A 342 -26.91 -15.97 33.11
C HIS A 342 -26.30 -14.72 32.49
N GLY A 343 -26.97 -14.18 31.47
CA GLY A 343 -26.67 -12.86 30.93
C GLY A 343 -27.10 -11.72 31.84
N VAL A 344 -26.84 -10.50 31.40
CA VAL A 344 -27.32 -9.26 32.02
C VAL A 344 -28.84 -9.20 31.93
N LYS A 345 -29.48 -8.93 33.08
CA LYS A 345 -30.90 -8.57 33.14
C LYS A 345 -30.98 -7.08 33.51
N GLY A 346 -31.24 -6.23 32.53
CA GLY A 346 -31.25 -4.79 32.70
C GLY A 346 -31.26 -4.06 31.35
N CYS A 347 -31.03 -2.75 31.42
CA CYS A 347 -31.10 -1.86 30.27
C CYS A 347 -29.70 -1.44 29.82
N VAL A 348 -29.44 -1.49 28.52
CA VAL A 348 -28.20 -0.98 27.91
C VAL A 348 -28.61 0.09 26.91
N ALA A 349 -28.34 1.36 27.24
CA ALA A 349 -28.74 2.51 26.43
C ALA A 349 -27.63 2.96 25.46
N ASP A 350 -26.37 2.83 25.86
CA ASP A 350 -25.21 3.23 25.05
C ASP A 350 -24.08 2.20 25.22
N LEU A 351 -23.43 1.87 24.12
CA LEU A 351 -22.25 1.00 24.11
C LEU A 351 -21.19 1.66 23.24
N VAL A 352 -20.17 2.20 23.88
CA VAL A 352 -19.04 2.83 23.21
C VAL A 352 -17.87 1.87 23.21
N LEU A 353 -17.40 1.51 22.02
CA LEU A 353 -16.18 0.73 21.82
C LEU A 353 -15.05 1.66 21.39
N ASN A 354 -13.81 1.33 21.74
CA ASN A 354 -12.62 2.11 21.34
C ASN A 354 -12.74 3.63 21.59
N THR A 355 -13.35 4.03 22.71
CA THR A 355 -13.54 5.42 23.19
C THR A 355 -14.52 6.31 22.40
N ASP A 356 -14.77 6.07 21.13
CA ASP A 356 -15.63 6.93 20.30
C ASP A 356 -16.63 6.18 19.40
N TYR A 357 -16.47 4.87 19.19
CA TYR A 357 -17.39 4.08 18.36
C TYR A 357 -18.66 3.72 19.13
N ARG A 358 -19.71 4.52 18.94
CA ARG A 358 -21.05 4.26 19.48
C ARG A 358 -21.77 3.18 18.68
N LEU A 359 -21.95 2.02 19.28
CA LEU A 359 -22.76 0.95 18.72
C LEU A 359 -24.25 1.26 18.92
N GLN A 360 -25.01 1.31 17.82
CA GLN A 360 -26.47 1.33 17.90
C GLN A 360 -26.97 -0.09 18.19
N VAL A 361 -27.07 -0.45 19.46
CA VAL A 361 -27.27 -1.84 19.95
C VAL A 361 -28.44 -2.57 19.29
N ILE A 362 -29.51 -1.87 18.88
CA ILE A 362 -30.64 -2.47 18.16
C ILE A 362 -30.37 -2.53 16.65
N ASN A 363 -30.04 -1.41 16.02
CA ASN A 363 -29.91 -1.32 14.56
C ASN A 363 -28.73 -2.12 14.02
N HIS A 364 -27.67 -2.30 14.82
CA HIS A 364 -26.48 -3.05 14.44
C HIS A 364 -26.56 -4.51 14.88
N SER A 365 -27.66 -4.96 15.49
CA SER A 365 -27.82 -6.36 15.90
C SER A 365 -28.28 -7.24 14.74
N GLU A 366 -27.59 -8.37 14.53
CA GLU A 366 -28.03 -9.39 13.56
C GLU A 366 -29.07 -10.34 14.17
N VAL A 367 -28.95 -10.62 15.48
CA VAL A 367 -29.82 -11.54 16.22
C VAL A 367 -30.03 -11.03 17.65
N GLY A 368 -31.24 -11.20 18.18
CA GLY A 368 -31.57 -10.91 19.58
C GLY A 368 -32.51 -11.97 20.17
N HIS A 369 -32.24 -12.39 21.41
CA HIS A 369 -33.06 -13.34 22.14
C HIS A 369 -33.47 -12.77 23.51
N ASN A 370 -34.78 -12.80 23.82
CA ASN A 370 -35.34 -12.27 25.06
C ASN A 370 -34.99 -10.80 25.33
N VAL A 371 -34.84 -10.00 24.26
CA VAL A 371 -34.63 -8.55 24.33
C VAL A 371 -36.00 -7.86 24.32
N GLY A 372 -36.23 -6.97 25.27
CA GLY A 372 -37.46 -6.16 25.36
C GLY A 372 -37.13 -4.68 25.48
N GLU A 373 -38.15 -3.84 25.38
CA GLU A 373 -38.01 -2.41 25.65
C GLU A 373 -37.80 -2.17 27.15
N CYS A 374 -36.94 -1.20 27.45
CA CYS A 374 -36.77 -0.74 28.82
C CYS A 374 -37.87 0.27 29.16
N GLU A 375 -38.65 -0.03 30.18
CA GLU A 375 -39.60 0.93 30.76
C GLU A 375 -38.80 2.06 31.43
N VAL A 376 -39.03 3.29 30.98
CA VAL A 376 -38.39 4.51 31.48
C VAL A 376 -39.09 5.04 32.72
#